data_AF-A0A7S6SHT9-F1
#
_entry.id   AF-A0A7S6SHT9-F1
#
_cell.length_a   1.000
_cell.length_b   1.000
_cell.length_c   1.000
_cell.angle_alpha   90.00
_cell.angle_beta   90.00
_cell.angle_gamma   90.00
#
_symmetry.space_group_name_H-M   'P 1'
#
loop_
_entity.id
_entity.type
_entity.pdbx_description
1 polymer ?
#
loop_
_entity_poly.entity_id
_entity_poly.type
_entity_poly.pdbx_seq_one_letter_code
_entity_poly.pdbx_strand_id
1 'polypeptide(L)'
;MRPDTGLAITIALLAATLGACVAFDTPDTYNRHRLTDITVPRDRSDLFYFDASVNGEFPEDSAAAESQRLQWLDDWLELRQMCPGGHEVLKRRKFDTLEDNPAHRALRYEVRCKPQAAGS
;
A
#
# COMPACT_ATOMS: atom_id res chain seq x y z
N MET A 1 44.03 23.11 30.80
CA MET A 1 43.73 21.78 30.23
C MET A 1 42.31 21.81 29.70
N ARG A 2 42.13 21.77 28.38
CA ARG A 2 40.83 21.68 27.70
C ARG A 2 40.52 20.20 27.46
N PRO A 3 39.33 19.69 27.80
CA PRO A 3 38.96 18.32 27.43
C PRO A 3 38.61 18.25 25.94
N ASP A 4 39.22 17.29 25.26
CA ASP A 4 39.10 16.99 23.84
C ASP A 4 37.65 16.63 23.46
N THR A 5 36.98 17.55 22.79
CA THR A 5 35.57 17.46 22.37
C THR A 5 35.37 16.70 21.04
N GLY A 6 36.42 16.05 20.52
CA GLY A 6 36.44 15.47 19.19
C GLY A 6 36.02 14.00 19.09
N LEU A 7 36.10 13.23 20.18
CA LEU A 7 35.91 11.76 20.12
C LEU A 7 34.44 11.32 20.23
N ALA A 8 33.58 12.14 20.85
CA ALA A 8 32.18 11.77 21.11
C ALA A 8 31.27 11.88 19.87
N ILE A 9 31.63 12.72 18.90
CA ILE A 9 30.80 12.97 17.70
C ILE A 9 30.92 11.80 16.70
N THR A 10 32.07 11.13 16.65
CA THR A 10 32.35 10.09 15.64
C THR A 10 31.61 8.78 15.91
N ILE A 11 31.28 8.48 17.17
CA ILE A 11 30.58 7.23 17.55
C ILE A 11 29.07 7.33 17.25
N ALA A 12 28.49 8.53 17.33
CA ALA A 12 27.06 8.74 17.07
C ALA A 12 26.69 8.56 15.58
N LEU A 13 27.61 8.87 14.65
CA LEU A 13 27.36 8.72 13.21
C LEU A 13 27.37 7.27 12.73
N LEU A 14 28.16 6.38 13.36
CA LEU A 14 28.25 4.98 12.92
C LEU A 14 27.00 4.16 13.28
N ALA A 15 26.32 4.48 14.39
CA ALA A 15 25.13 3.76 14.84
C ALA A 15 23.90 3.99 13.93
N ALA A 16 23.86 5.09 13.16
CA ALA A 16 22.73 5.43 12.30
C ALA A 16 22.68 4.63 10.98
N THR A 17 23.76 3.90 10.62
CA THR A 17 23.85 3.23 9.31
C THR A 17 23.40 1.76 9.32
N LEU A 18 23.24 1.15 10.50
CA LEU A 18 22.91 -0.28 10.63
C LEU A 18 21.40 -0.57 10.77
N GLY A 19 20.56 0.45 10.96
CA GLY A 19 19.10 0.27 11.12
C GLY A 19 18.29 0.27 9.82
N ALA A 20 18.90 0.60 8.67
CA ALA A 20 18.17 0.88 7.43
C ALA A 20 17.83 -0.37 6.57
N CYS A 21 18.32 -1.56 6.94
CA CYS A 21 18.21 -2.75 6.07
C CYS A 21 17.07 -3.72 6.43
N VAL A 22 16.32 -3.52 7.52
CA VAL A 22 15.28 -4.48 7.99
C VAL A 22 13.86 -4.16 7.52
N ALA A 23 13.66 -3.09 6.74
CA ALA A 23 12.31 -2.59 6.45
C ALA A 23 11.67 -3.12 5.14
N PHE A 24 12.40 -3.84 4.29
CA PHE A 24 11.94 -4.10 2.91
C PHE A 24 11.31 -5.48 2.65
N ASP A 25 11.47 -6.46 3.54
CA ASP A 25 11.04 -7.85 3.28
C ASP A 25 10.26 -8.46 4.46
N THR A 26 9.19 -7.80 4.90
CA THR A 26 8.19 -8.51 5.72
C THR A 26 7.32 -9.39 4.80
N PRO A 27 6.84 -10.57 5.27
CA PRO A 27 5.88 -11.38 4.50
C PRO A 27 4.66 -10.57 4.04
N ASP A 28 4.27 -9.57 4.83
CA ASP A 28 3.18 -8.64 4.51
C ASP A 28 3.50 -7.75 3.29
N THR A 29 4.69 -7.15 3.24
CA THR A 29 5.15 -6.36 2.07
C THR A 29 5.20 -7.23 0.82
N TYR A 30 5.76 -8.44 0.93
CA TYR A 30 5.80 -9.39 -0.17
C TYR A 30 4.40 -9.74 -0.68
N ASN A 31 3.48 -10.08 0.22
CA ASN A 31 2.12 -10.46 -0.14
C ASN A 31 1.34 -9.29 -0.73
N ARG A 32 1.50 -8.07 -0.23
CA ARG A 32 0.93 -6.86 -0.85
C ARG A 32 1.35 -6.75 -2.31
N HIS A 33 2.64 -6.76 -2.61
CA HIS A 33 3.13 -6.63 -3.99
C HIS A 33 2.72 -7.81 -4.88
N ARG A 34 2.72 -9.03 -4.34
CA ARG A 34 2.37 -10.23 -5.12
C ARG A 34 0.88 -10.33 -5.41
N LEU A 35 0.05 -10.06 -4.41
CA LEU A 35 -1.39 -10.35 -4.47
C LEU A 35 -2.22 -9.15 -4.89
N THR A 36 -1.66 -7.95 -4.92
CA THR A 36 -2.44 -6.74 -5.21
C THR A 36 -1.75 -5.80 -6.18
N ASP A 37 -2.53 -4.93 -6.81
CA ASP A 37 -2.02 -3.81 -7.60
C ASP A 37 -3.01 -2.63 -7.62
N ILE A 38 -2.53 -1.43 -7.93
CA ILE A 38 -3.33 -0.25 -8.20
C ILE A 38 -3.21 0.12 -9.69
N THR A 39 -4.36 0.18 -10.37
CA THR A 39 -4.50 0.63 -11.75
C THR A 39 -5.26 1.95 -11.79
N VAL A 40 -4.69 2.97 -12.42
CA VAL A 40 -5.38 4.24 -12.70
C VAL A 40 -5.87 4.21 -14.15
N PRO A 41 -7.19 4.07 -14.39
CA PRO A 41 -7.75 4.07 -15.74
C PRO A 41 -7.50 5.42 -16.44
N ARG A 42 -7.13 5.38 -17.72
CA ARG A 42 -6.82 6.60 -18.50
C ARG A 42 -8.07 7.42 -18.85
N ASP A 43 -9.21 6.76 -18.95
CA ASP A 43 -10.51 7.31 -19.38
C ASP A 43 -11.40 7.75 -18.20
N ARG A 44 -10.97 7.45 -16.96
CA ARG A 44 -11.73 7.73 -15.74
C ARG A 44 -10.81 8.39 -14.71
N SER A 45 -10.97 9.70 -14.53
CA SER A 45 -10.19 10.45 -13.54
C SER A 45 -10.80 10.47 -12.14
N ASP A 46 -12.03 9.96 -11.98
CA ASP A 46 -12.81 10.06 -10.75
C ASP A 46 -12.62 8.88 -9.79
N LEU A 47 -11.93 7.82 -10.24
CA LEU A 47 -11.66 6.61 -9.48
C LEU A 47 -10.37 5.93 -9.95
N PHE A 48 -9.87 5.01 -9.13
CA PHE A 48 -8.86 4.04 -9.51
C PHE A 48 -9.29 2.64 -9.09
N TYR A 49 -8.63 1.62 -9.62
CA TYR A 49 -8.88 0.24 -9.27
C TYR A 49 -7.78 -0.28 -8.35
N PHE A 50 -8.20 -0.94 -7.28
CA PHE A 50 -7.34 -1.79 -6.48
C PHE A 50 -7.74 -3.24 -6.75
N ASP A 51 -6.84 -4.02 -7.33
CA ASP A 51 -7.13 -5.37 -7.77
C ASP A 51 -6.41 -6.36 -6.86
N ALA A 52 -7.11 -7.42 -6.45
CA ALA A 52 -6.60 -8.38 -5.49
C ALA A 52 -6.80 -9.83 -5.94
N SER A 53 -5.80 -10.67 -5.67
CA SER A 53 -5.89 -12.12 -5.77
C SER A 53 -6.36 -12.72 -4.44
N VAL A 54 -7.03 -13.86 -4.50
CA VAL A 54 -7.42 -14.66 -3.33
C VAL A 54 -6.68 -15.99 -3.36
N ASN A 55 -6.40 -16.56 -2.20
CA ASN A 55 -5.76 -17.88 -2.07
C ASN A 55 -6.18 -18.54 -0.74
N GLY A 56 -5.58 -19.69 -0.40
CA GLY A 56 -5.91 -20.39 0.85
C GLY A 56 -5.56 -19.62 2.13
N GLU A 57 -4.56 -18.75 2.09
CA GLU A 57 -4.14 -17.90 3.22
C GLU A 57 -5.04 -16.66 3.35
N PHE A 58 -5.44 -16.08 2.21
CA PHE A 58 -6.32 -14.92 2.11
C PHE A 58 -7.58 -15.27 1.31
N PRO A 59 -8.50 -16.07 1.88
CA PRO A 59 -9.70 -16.50 1.17
C PRO A 59 -10.65 -15.34 0.87
N GLU A 60 -11.51 -15.53 -0.14
CA GLU A 60 -12.46 -14.51 -0.59
C GLU A 60 -13.46 -14.12 0.51
N ASP A 61 -13.98 -15.11 1.24
CA ASP A 61 -15.13 -14.96 2.16
C ASP A 61 -14.71 -14.79 3.63
N SER A 62 -13.45 -14.43 3.90
CA SER A 62 -12.95 -14.17 5.25
C SER A 62 -12.90 -12.68 5.55
N ALA A 63 -13.54 -12.28 6.65
CA ALA A 63 -13.46 -10.90 7.15
C ALA A 63 -12.01 -10.48 7.49
N ALA A 64 -11.20 -11.40 7.99
CA ALA A 64 -9.78 -11.13 8.29
C ALA A 64 -8.99 -10.90 7.00
N ALA A 65 -9.21 -11.73 5.97
CA ALA A 65 -8.56 -11.55 4.67
C ALA A 65 -9.02 -10.27 3.98
N GLU A 66 -10.29 -9.89 4.15
CA GLU A 66 -10.80 -8.62 3.65
C GLU A 66 -10.13 -7.43 4.34
N SER A 67 -10.03 -7.47 5.68
CA SER A 67 -9.32 -6.42 6.43
C SER A 67 -7.86 -6.29 6.00
N GLN A 68 -7.18 -7.40 5.74
CA GLN A 68 -5.80 -7.39 5.25
C GLN A 68 -5.69 -6.77 3.85
N ARG A 69 -6.63 -7.09 2.95
CA ARG A 69 -6.68 -6.46 1.62
C ARG A 69 -6.89 -4.94 1.71
N LEU A 70 -7.74 -4.47 2.62
CA LEU A 70 -7.95 -3.04 2.83
C LEU A 70 -6.73 -2.36 3.47
N GLN A 71 -6.02 -3.04 4.38
CA GLN A 71 -4.74 -2.55 4.89
C GLN A 71 -3.71 -2.40 3.76
N TRP A 72 -3.61 -3.38 2.87
CA TRP A 72 -2.73 -3.29 1.70
C TRP A 72 -3.09 -2.15 0.75
N LEU A 73 -4.39 -1.85 0.60
CA LEU A 73 -4.84 -0.66 -0.12
C LEU A 73 -4.30 0.61 0.56
N ASP A 74 -4.47 0.75 1.87
CA ASP A 74 -3.95 1.90 2.63
C ASP A 74 -2.43 2.06 2.45
N ASP A 75 -1.67 0.98 2.63
CA ASP A 75 -0.22 0.98 2.45
C ASP A 75 0.19 1.44 1.03
N TRP A 76 -0.53 0.97 0.00
CA TRP A 76 -0.26 1.39 -1.36
C TRP A 76 -0.51 2.88 -1.58
N LEU A 77 -1.59 3.41 -1.00
CA LEU A 77 -1.92 4.83 -1.11
C LEU A 77 -0.89 5.69 -0.40
N GLU A 78 -0.42 5.26 0.78
CA GLU A 78 0.68 5.90 1.47
C GLU A 78 1.96 5.88 0.62
N LEU A 79 2.38 4.69 0.14
CA LEU A 79 3.60 4.54 -0.66
C LEU A 79 3.57 5.37 -1.96
N ARG A 80 2.40 5.46 -2.60
CA ARG A 80 2.23 6.21 -3.86
C ARG A 80 1.86 7.68 -3.62
N GLN A 81 1.74 8.13 -2.36
CA GLN A 81 1.30 9.47 -1.98
C GLN A 81 -0.04 9.85 -2.64
N MET A 82 -0.97 8.90 -2.68
CA MET A 82 -2.30 9.04 -3.27
C MET A 82 -3.35 9.26 -2.19
N CYS A 83 -4.42 9.98 -2.53
CA CYS A 83 -5.57 10.24 -1.65
C CYS A 83 -5.20 10.78 -0.24
N PRO A 84 -4.50 11.93 -0.11
CA PRO A 84 -4.09 12.46 1.19
C PRO A 84 -5.26 12.88 2.10
N GLY A 85 -6.47 13.05 1.55
CA GLY A 85 -7.72 13.27 2.31
C GLY A 85 -8.42 11.98 2.75
N GLY A 86 -7.79 10.83 2.53
CA GLY A 86 -8.39 9.50 2.68
C GLY A 86 -9.12 9.04 1.43
N HIS A 87 -9.65 7.82 1.48
CA HIS A 87 -10.29 7.16 0.35
C HIS A 87 -11.63 6.52 0.75
N GLU A 88 -12.41 6.11 -0.25
CA GLU A 88 -13.65 5.36 -0.10
C GLU A 88 -13.71 4.24 -1.14
N VAL A 89 -14.02 3.02 -0.69
CA VAL A 89 -14.32 1.89 -1.56
C VAL A 89 -15.78 1.96 -1.97
N LEU A 90 -16.04 2.23 -3.24
CA LEU A 90 -17.39 2.34 -3.80
C LEU A 90 -17.99 0.98 -4.13
N LYS A 91 -17.15 0.04 -4.59
CA LYS A 91 -17.60 -1.28 -5.02
C LYS A 91 -16.48 -2.31 -4.88
N ARG A 92 -16.84 -3.51 -4.43
CA ARG A 92 -16.02 -4.73 -4.48
C ARG A 92 -16.73 -5.73 -5.39
N ARG A 93 -16.05 -6.27 -6.39
CA ARG A 93 -16.65 -7.21 -7.36
C ARG A 93 -15.63 -8.18 -7.95
N LYS A 94 -16.13 -9.24 -8.57
CA LYS A 94 -15.34 -10.06 -9.49
C LYS A 94 -15.17 -9.32 -10.82
N PHE A 95 -14.13 -9.72 -11.55
CA PHE A 95 -13.95 -9.31 -12.94
C PHE A 95 -15.03 -9.93 -13.83
N ASP A 96 -15.49 -9.17 -14.82
CA ASP A 96 -16.38 -9.71 -15.85
C ASP A 96 -15.59 -10.52 -16.89
N THR A 97 -16.28 -11.36 -17.66
CA THR A 97 -15.71 -12.31 -18.63
C THR A 97 -14.92 -11.62 -19.74
N LEU A 98 -15.32 -10.40 -20.13
CA LEU A 98 -14.69 -9.62 -21.22
C LEU A 98 -13.87 -8.43 -20.71
N GLU A 99 -13.67 -8.33 -19.40
CA GLU A 99 -12.91 -7.24 -18.80
C GLU A 99 -11.39 -7.50 -18.93
N ASP A 100 -10.62 -6.45 -19.23
CA ASP A 100 -9.16 -6.55 -19.28
C ASP A 100 -8.59 -6.86 -17.89
N ASN A 101 -7.98 -8.03 -17.76
CA ASN A 101 -7.41 -8.55 -16.50
C ASN A 101 -6.17 -9.42 -16.79
N PRO A 102 -5.09 -8.82 -17.32
CA PRO A 102 -3.89 -9.57 -17.73
C PRO A 102 -3.16 -10.21 -16.53
N ALA A 103 -3.34 -9.66 -15.33
CA ALA A 103 -2.78 -10.20 -14.09
C ALA A 103 -3.66 -11.29 -13.44
N HIS A 104 -4.78 -11.67 -14.08
CA HIS A 104 -5.72 -12.68 -13.60
C HIS A 104 -6.11 -12.51 -12.11
N ARG A 105 -6.34 -11.25 -11.70
CA ARG A 105 -6.80 -10.92 -10.34
C ARG A 105 -8.22 -11.44 -10.13
N ALA A 106 -8.57 -11.75 -8.89
CA ALA A 106 -9.86 -12.34 -8.56
C ALA A 106 -10.92 -11.26 -8.27
N LEU A 107 -10.51 -10.20 -7.59
CA LEU A 107 -11.37 -9.12 -7.09
C LEU A 107 -10.87 -7.77 -7.61
N ARG A 108 -11.82 -6.88 -7.89
CA ARG A 108 -11.61 -5.47 -8.20
C ARG A 108 -12.38 -4.61 -7.21
N TYR A 109 -11.66 -3.65 -6.64
CA TYR A 109 -12.18 -2.60 -5.80
C TYR A 109 -12.18 -1.30 -6.59
N GLU A 110 -13.35 -0.68 -6.73
CA GLU A 110 -13.47 0.65 -7.31
C GLU A 110 -13.35 1.68 -6.19
N VAL A 111 -12.30 2.48 -6.23
CA VAL A 111 -11.91 3.35 -5.11
C VAL A 111 -11.86 4.79 -5.57
N ARG A 112 -12.36 5.69 -4.72
CA ARG A 112 -12.34 7.14 -4.94
C ARG A 112 -11.58 7.84 -3.83
N CYS A 113 -10.70 8.78 -4.18
CA CYS A 113 -10.09 9.66 -3.20
C CYS A 113 -11.14 10.63 -2.65
N LYS A 114 -11.13 10.85 -1.34
CA LYS A 114 -11.92 11.91 -0.72
C LYS A 114 -11.29 13.27 -1.02
N PRO A 115 -12.09 14.34 -1.11
CA PRO A 115 -11.56 15.70 -1.18
C PRO A 115 -10.66 15.94 0.02
N GLN A 116 -9.48 16.53 -0.22
CA GLN A 116 -8.68 17.02 0.88
C GLN A 116 -9.43 18.19 1.51
N ALA A 117 -9.68 18.13 2.83
CA ALA A 117 -10.23 19.28 3.53
C ALA A 117 -9.28 20.46 3.29
N ALA A 118 -9.79 21.54 2.69
CA ALA A 118 -9.04 22.78 2.59
C ALA A 118 -8.67 23.20 4.01
N GLY A 119 -7.36 23.34 4.28
CA GLY A 119 -6.85 23.61 5.62
C GLY A 119 -7.56 24.80 6.27
N SER A 120 -8.04 24.59 7.49
CA SER A 120 -8.53 25.63 8.40
C SER A 120 -7.41 26.54 8.86
#